data_AF-A0A447UJW3-F1
#
_entry.id   AF-A0A447UJW3-F1
#
_cell.length_a   1.000
_cell.length_b   1.000
_cell.length_c   1.000
_cell.angle_alpha   90.00
_cell.angle_beta   90.00
_cell.angle_gamma   90.00
#
_symmetry.space_group_name_H-M   'P 1'
#
loop_
_entity.id
_entity.type
_entity.pdbx_description
1 polymer ?
#
loop_
_entity_poly.entity_id
_entity_poly.type
_entity_poly.pdbx_seq_one_letter_code
_entity_poly.pdbx_strand_id
1 'polypeptide(L)'
;MNGIGLVELTFDEPLVLDTYQQNPVTGGLIIIDRLSNVTVGAGLVREPIERTAATPSGFSAFELELNALIRRHFPHWGARDLLGGK
;
A
#
# COMPACT_ATOMS: atom_id res chain seq x y z
N MET A 1 17.66 25.54 11.22
CA MET A 1 17.28 24.58 12.26
C MET A 1 17.10 23.25 11.56
N ASN A 2 17.90 22.23 11.85
CA ASN A 2 17.78 20.93 11.19
C ASN A 2 16.90 20.05 12.06
N GLY A 3 15.66 19.82 11.64
CA GLY A 3 14.76 18.89 12.30
C GLY A 3 15.19 17.47 11.97
N ILE A 4 15.42 16.64 12.99
CA ILE A 4 15.60 15.20 12.84
C ILE A 4 14.34 14.55 13.39
N GLY A 5 13.77 13.61 12.64
CA GLY A 5 12.56 12.89 13.04
C GLY A 5 12.58 11.47 12.50
N LEU A 6 11.90 10.57 13.23
CA LEU A 6 11.53 9.25 12.74
C LEU A 6 10.18 9.37 12.06
N VAL A 7 10.08 8.87 10.82
CA VAL A 7 8.87 8.94 10.01
C VAL A 7 8.62 7.60 9.31
N GLU A 8 7.36 7.32 9.01
CA GLU A 8 6.97 6.25 8.10
C GLU A 8 6.65 6.85 6.74
N LEU A 9 7.19 6.26 5.67
CA LEU A 9 6.95 6.68 4.29
C LEU A 9 6.19 5.59 3.55
N THR A 10 5.25 6.00 2.70
CA THR A 10 4.53 5.11 1.78
C THR A 10 4.86 5.53 0.36
N PHE A 11 5.10 4.56 -0.51
CA PHE A 11 5.42 4.78 -1.91
C PHE A 11 4.31 4.23 -2.78
N ASP A 12 4.08 4.88 -3.92
CA ASP A 12 3.06 4.48 -4.89
C ASP A 12 3.45 3.19 -5.63
N GLU A 13 4.74 2.90 -5.72
CA GLU A 13 5.30 1.71 -6.35
C GLU A 13 6.17 0.91 -5.36
N PRO A 14 6.27 -0.43 -5.52
CA PRO A 14 7.15 -1.24 -4.71
C PRO A 14 8.62 -0.84 -4.88
N LEU A 15 9.32 -0.70 -3.75
CA LEU A 15 10.76 -0.41 -3.73
C LEU A 15 11.52 -1.53 -3.04
N VAL A 16 12.68 -1.88 -3.60
CA VAL A 16 13.64 -2.76 -2.93
C VAL A 16 14.53 -1.88 -2.06
N LEU A 17 14.38 -2.00 -0.75
CA LEU A 17 15.11 -1.20 0.24
C LEU A 17 15.82 -2.14 1.22
N ASP A 18 17.06 -1.80 1.55
CA ASP A 18 17.81 -2.40 2.65
C ASP A 18 17.87 -1.43 3.83
N THR A 19 18.16 -1.92 5.03
CA THR A 19 18.53 -1.01 6.12
C THR A 19 19.86 -0.32 5.78
N TYR A 20 20.01 0.95 6.17
CA TYR A 20 21.24 1.70 5.89
C TYR A 20 22.50 1.02 6.47
N GLN A 21 22.36 0.34 7.61
CA GLN A 21 23.47 -0.38 8.25
C GLN A 21 23.94 -1.59 7.42
N GLN A 22 23.05 -2.22 6.66
CA GLN A 22 23.37 -3.36 5.81
C GLN A 22 23.94 -2.90 4.46
N ASN A 23 23.29 -1.92 3.83
CA ASN A 23 23.72 -1.40 2.53
C ASN A 23 23.44 0.11 2.45
N PRO A 24 24.46 0.96 2.56
CA PRO A 24 24.30 2.41 2.48
C PRO A 24 23.75 2.92 1.14
N VAL A 25 23.95 2.15 0.06
CA VAL A 25 23.53 2.55 -1.30
C VAL A 25 22.01 2.46 -1.44
N THR A 26 21.40 1.38 -0.95
CA THR A 26 19.94 1.12 -1.04
C THR A 26 19.18 1.51 0.22
N GLY A 27 19.88 1.77 1.32
CA GLY A 27 19.29 2.29 2.56
C GLY A 27 19.43 3.80 2.76
N GLY A 28 20.09 4.51 1.85
CA GLY A 28 20.16 5.98 1.84
C GLY A 28 19.09 6.59 0.96
N LEU A 29 18.46 7.69 1.39
CA LEU A 29 17.48 8.42 0.58
C LEU A 29 17.67 9.95 0.66
N ILE A 30 17.29 10.63 -0.42
CA ILE A 30 17.14 12.08 -0.46
C ILE A 30 15.70 12.44 -0.83
N ILE A 31 15.21 13.56 -0.31
CA ILE A 31 13.89 14.10 -0.64
C ILE A 31 14.12 15.32 -1.52
N ILE A 32 13.62 15.25 -2.74
CA ILE A 32 13.73 16.32 -3.74
C ILE A 32 12.35 16.97 -3.87
N ASP A 33 12.29 18.30 -3.74
CA ASP A 33 11.10 19.04 -4.15
C ASP A 33 11.01 19.10 -5.68
N ARG A 34 9.91 18.61 -6.24
CA ARG A 34 9.72 18.48 -7.69
C ARG A 34 9.49 19.81 -8.42
N LEU A 35 9.11 20.87 -7.72
CA LEU A 35 8.87 22.18 -8.34
C LEU A 35 10.16 22.99 -8.44
N SER A 36 10.97 23.00 -7.38
CA SER A 36 12.22 23.75 -7.32
C SER A 36 13.47 22.94 -7.67
N ASN A 37 13.37 21.61 -7.74
CA ASN A 37 14.49 20.67 -7.90
C ASN A 37 15.56 20.78 -6.80
N VAL A 38 15.19 21.27 -5.62
CA VAL A 38 16.10 21.39 -4.48
C VAL A 38 15.95 20.18 -3.58
N THR A 39 17.06 19.69 -3.04
CA THR A 39 17.07 18.71 -1.96
C THR A 39 16.56 19.34 -0.68
N VAL A 40 15.39 18.91 -0.20
CA VAL A 40 14.76 19.43 1.02
C VAL A 40 15.06 18.57 2.24
N GLY A 41 15.61 17.37 2.06
CA GLY A 41 15.98 16.50 3.15
C GLY A 41 16.79 15.28 2.72
N ALA A 42 17.30 14.57 3.72
CA ALA A 42 17.94 13.28 3.59
C ALA A 42 17.43 12.35 4.68
N GLY A 43 17.46 11.05 4.41
CA GLY A 43 17.00 10.03 5.34
C GLY A 43 17.83 8.75 5.23
N LEU A 44 17.75 7.95 6.29
CA LEU A 44 18.39 6.63 6.39
C LEU A 44 17.28 5.62 6.69
N VAL A 45 17.20 4.55 5.89
CA VAL A 45 16.24 3.47 6.10
C VAL A 45 16.61 2.73 7.36
N ARG A 46 15.71 2.80 8.35
CA ARG A 46 15.82 2.03 9.60
C ARG A 46 15.28 0.62 9.44
N GLU A 47 14.09 0.49 8.84
CA GLU A 47 13.42 -0.78 8.57
C GLU A 47 12.49 -0.65 7.36
N PRO A 48 12.50 -1.59 6.40
CA PRO A 48 11.44 -1.71 5.40
C PRO A 48 10.14 -2.21 6.04
N ILE A 49 9.04 -1.51 5.80
CA ILE A 49 7.72 -1.92 6.28
C ILE A 49 7.01 -2.65 5.14
N GLU A 50 6.95 -3.98 5.22
CA GLU A 50 6.10 -4.75 4.32
C GLU A 50 4.64 -4.55 4.72
N ARG A 51 3.90 -3.73 3.96
CA ARG A 51 2.45 -3.84 3.98
C ARG A 51 2.09 -5.09 3.20
N THR A 52 1.90 -6.19 3.92
CA THR A 52 1.09 -7.29 3.38
C THR A 52 -0.24 -6.66 3.03
N ALA A 53 -0.58 -6.60 1.74
CA ALA A 53 -1.94 -6.29 1.34
C ALA A 53 -2.82 -7.24 2.15
N ALA A 54 -3.66 -6.69 3.03
CA ALA A 54 -4.61 -7.51 3.74
C ALA A 54 -5.32 -8.32 2.66
N THR A 55 -5.14 -9.64 2.68
CA THR A 55 -6.04 -10.50 1.92
C THR A 55 -7.42 -10.06 2.38
N PRO A 56 -8.31 -9.57 1.50
CA PRO A 56 -9.60 -9.05 1.94
C PRO A 56 -10.25 -10.16 2.76
N SER A 57 -10.27 -9.96 4.09
CA SER A 57 -10.57 -11.03 5.02
C SER A 57 -12.07 -11.13 5.11
N GLY A 58 -12.64 -11.94 4.20
CA GLY A 58 -14.06 -12.23 4.14
C GLY A 58 -14.94 -11.07 3.68
N PHE A 59 -16.09 -11.41 3.12
CA PHE A 59 -17.16 -10.45 2.86
C PHE A 59 -18.01 -10.31 4.12
N SER A 60 -18.42 -9.10 4.45
CA SER A 60 -19.39 -8.86 5.51
C SER A 60 -20.73 -9.54 5.20
N ALA A 61 -21.54 -9.82 6.23
CA ALA A 61 -22.89 -10.37 6.04
C ALA A 61 -23.74 -9.51 5.09
N PHE A 62 -23.61 -8.19 5.17
CA PHE A 62 -24.28 -7.26 4.28
C PHE A 62 -23.86 -7.44 2.81
N GLU A 63 -22.56 -7.55 2.53
CA GLU A 63 -22.05 -7.74 1.17
C GLU A 63 -22.52 -9.06 0.57
N LEU A 64 -22.63 -10.12 1.38
CA LEU A 64 -23.17 -11.41 0.97
C LEU A 64 -24.67 -11.33 0.64
N GLU A 65 -25.45 -10.66 1.49
CA GLU A 65 -26.88 -10.45 1.26
C GLU A 65 -27.14 -9.59 0.01
N LEU A 66 -26.34 -8.53 -0.16
CA LEU A 66 -26.40 -7.67 -1.34
C LEU A 66 -26.03 -8.44 -2.60
N ASN A 67 -24.97 -9.25 -2.58
CA ASN A 67 -24.59 -10.10 -3.70
C ASN A 67 -25.73 -11.08 -4.07
N ALA A 68 -26.36 -11.71 -3.08
CA ALA A 68 -27.50 -12.60 -3.29
C ALA A 68 -28.71 -11.87 -3.90
N LEU A 69 -29.01 -10.66 -3.41
CA LEU A 69 -30.07 -9.81 -3.94
C LEU A 69 -29.81 -9.43 -5.40
N ILE A 70 -28.59 -8.97 -5.71
CA ILE A 70 -28.20 -8.57 -7.06
C ILE A 70 -28.31 -9.75 -8.03
N ARG A 71 -27.78 -10.92 -7.66
CA ARG A 71 -27.86 -12.12 -8.49
C ARG A 71 -29.30 -12.58 -8.74
N ARG A 72 -30.18 -12.40 -7.76
CA ARG A 72 -31.60 -12.76 -7.86
C ARG A 72 -32.41 -11.80 -8.73
N HIS A 73 -32.18 -10.50 -8.64
CA HIS A 73 -33.03 -9.48 -9.28
C HIS A 73 -32.43 -8.89 -10.56
N PHE A 74 -31.10 -8.97 -10.73
CA PHE A 74 -30.37 -8.43 -11.87
C PHE A 74 -29.45 -9.49 -12.51
N PRO A 75 -29.99 -10.66 -12.94
CA PRO A 75 -29.16 -11.74 -13.49
C PRO A 75 -28.41 -11.33 -14.77
N HIS A 76 -28.93 -10.36 -15.52
CA HIS A 76 -28.29 -9.81 -16.72
C HIS A 76 -26.98 -9.06 -16.44
N TRP A 77 -26.66 -8.72 -15.18
CA TRP A 77 -25.38 -8.12 -14.80
C TRP A 77 -24.24 -9.14 -14.70
N GLY A 78 -24.53 -10.44 -14.64
CA GLY A 78 -23.50 -11.48 -14.55
C GLY A 78 -22.65 -11.39 -13.27
N ALA A 79 -23.24 -10.92 -12.16
CA ALA A 79 -22.54 -10.81 -10.87
C ALA A 79 -22.09 -12.19 -10.36
N ARG A 80 -20.79 -12.31 -10.04
CA ARG A 80 -20.19 -13.55 -9.53
C ARG A 80 -20.57 -13.82 -8.08
N ASP A 81 -20.58 -15.10 -7.71
CA ASP A 81 -20.81 -15.53 -6.34
C ASP A 81 -19.58 -15.24 -5.45
N LEU A 82 -19.78 -14.47 -4.40
CA LEU A 82 -18.73 -14.12 -3.45
C LEU A 82 -18.37 -15.28 -2.50
N LEU A 83 -19.24 -16.29 -2.34
CA LEU A 83 -18.98 -17.48 -1.50
C LEU A 83 -18.35 -18.65 -2.27
N GLY A 84 -18.02 -18.45 -3.55
CA GLY A 84 -17.35 -19.45 -4.38
C GLY A 84 -18.30 -20.06 -5.41
N GLY A 85 -18.27 -19.49 -6.61
CA GLY A 85 -18.79 -20.12 -7.82
C GLY A 85 -17.85 -19.85 -8.98
N LYS A 86 -17.37 -20.92 -9.62
CA LYS A 86 -16.79 -20.87 -10.97
C LYS A 86 -17.78 -20.23 -11.96
#